data_AF-A0AAU8HE26-F1
#
_entry.id   AF-A0AAU8HE26-F1
#
_cell.length_a   1.000
_cell.length_b   1.000
_cell.length_c   1.000
_cell.angle_alpha   90.00
_cell.angle_beta   90.00
_cell.angle_gamma   90.00
#
_symmetry.space_group_name_H-M   'P 1'
#
loop_
_entity.id
_entity.type
_entity.pdbx_description
1 polymer ?
#
loop_
_entity_poly.entity_id
_entity_poly.type
_entity_poly.pdbx_seq_one_letter_code
_entity_poly.pdbx_strand_id
1 'polypeptide(L)'
;MKLISRTPRLSPAELAQLETARIRAEDERRRLAADFARDQAAAAREERRRTEREHVRAERKRRKAREKARARRRRQLAHLATTGRTVAPLLVVNAATVGGQLAYTYDQTPATWPTPVRVAVAVGVATAAESVALYVGWHAHDALLKRAYGTAARLRRASYAIALVMAAVNYSHFTKGPLDPTALAVILGVLSSLSPWLWGLHTRRAQHVQLVREDLVDETGAVFGPDRRRAFPVRSWQARRWSIDNNVRDPKMAWNGYKAEREAKRAAARPGRWGTAWAGLRGRAEVVRSTPAPVDENDPGIRQCRKVQREMAAARESIMPRLARIVLADRLANLRPAGGQPIGQAGGQRVNGGRPPAAPDPDGQQPVPPPSAPEPPPPPADSATARVAAAYDELVAELRRPPSGRQVARRAGVSKTTANDWLNEHRRKQGN
;
A
#
# COMPACT_ATOMS: atom_id res chain seq x y z
N MET A 1 58.99 -40.45 -80.23
CA MET A 1 57.86 -41.09 -80.93
C MET A 1 57.15 -40.05 -81.77
N LYS A 2 57.31 -40.08 -83.09
CA LYS A 2 56.60 -39.22 -84.06
C LYS A 2 55.31 -39.93 -84.44
N LEU A 3 54.16 -39.48 -83.93
CA LEU A 3 52.85 -39.92 -84.42
C LEU A 3 52.61 -39.23 -85.76
N ILE A 4 52.83 -39.99 -86.84
CA ILE A 4 52.48 -39.61 -88.21
C ILE A 4 50.95 -39.60 -88.30
N SER A 5 50.36 -38.41 -88.21
CA SER A 5 48.92 -38.19 -88.41
C SER A 5 48.57 -38.40 -89.89
N ARG A 6 48.19 -39.63 -90.25
CA ARG A 6 47.46 -39.91 -91.50
C ARG A 6 46.08 -39.27 -91.38
N THR A 7 45.89 -38.10 -91.98
CA THR A 7 44.55 -37.54 -92.19
C THR A 7 43.81 -38.42 -93.20
N PRO A 8 42.64 -38.99 -92.84
CA PRO A 8 41.85 -39.79 -93.77
C PRO A 8 41.32 -38.87 -94.89
N ARG A 9 41.48 -39.30 -96.14
CA ARG A 9 40.88 -38.65 -97.31
C ARG A 9 39.39 -39.00 -97.34
N LEU A 10 38.58 -38.15 -96.72
CA LEU A 10 37.12 -38.26 -96.75
C LEU A 10 36.62 -37.94 -98.16
N SER A 11 35.69 -38.76 -98.65
CA SER A 11 35.01 -38.55 -99.93
C SER A 11 34.10 -37.30 -99.88
N PRO A 12 33.79 -36.66 -101.01
CA PRO A 12 32.91 -35.48 -101.04
C PRO A 12 31.54 -35.71 -100.39
N ALA A 13 31.02 -36.94 -100.44
CA ALA A 13 29.77 -37.31 -99.78
C ALA A 13 29.90 -37.34 -98.24
N GLU A 14 31.03 -37.80 -97.71
CA GLU A 14 31.31 -37.82 -96.27
C GLU A 14 31.55 -36.41 -95.71
N LEU A 15 32.15 -35.51 -96.51
CA LEU A 15 32.29 -34.10 -96.15
C LEU A 15 30.91 -33.41 -96.00
N ALA A 16 29.99 -33.66 -96.93
CA ALA A 16 28.62 -33.13 -96.83
C ALA A 16 27.86 -33.69 -95.62
N GLN A 17 28.06 -34.95 -95.27
CA GLN A 17 27.49 -35.56 -94.05
C GLN A 17 28.07 -34.95 -92.77
N LEU A 18 29.38 -34.67 -92.75
CA LEU A 18 30.02 -34.00 -91.61
C LEU A 18 29.55 -32.54 -91.46
N GLU A 19 29.39 -31.80 -92.55
CA GLU A 19 28.86 -30.44 -92.52
C GLU A 19 27.41 -30.41 -92.02
N THR A 20 26.55 -31.29 -92.51
CA THR A 20 25.16 -31.39 -92.01
C THR A 20 25.08 -31.82 -90.55
N ALA A 21 25.95 -32.74 -90.11
CA ALA A 21 26.05 -33.14 -88.70
C ALA A 21 26.56 -31.97 -87.82
N ARG A 22 27.53 -31.19 -88.30
CA ARG A 22 28.03 -30.00 -87.61
C ARG A 22 26.97 -28.93 -87.47
N ILE A 23 26.21 -28.63 -88.54
CA ILE A 23 25.12 -27.65 -88.50
C ILE A 23 24.05 -28.08 -87.49
N ARG A 24 23.65 -29.37 -87.49
CA ARG A 24 22.70 -29.90 -86.48
C ARG A 24 23.24 -29.79 -85.06
N ALA A 25 24.50 -30.13 -84.83
CA ALA A 25 25.13 -30.01 -83.51
C ALA A 25 25.24 -28.55 -83.04
N GLU A 26 25.52 -27.60 -83.94
CA GLU A 26 25.54 -26.17 -83.65
C GLU A 26 24.12 -25.64 -83.34
N ASP A 27 23.10 -26.08 -84.07
CA ASP A 27 21.71 -25.72 -83.80
C ASP A 27 21.20 -26.31 -82.47
N GLU A 28 21.54 -27.55 -82.13
CA GLU A 28 21.24 -28.15 -80.83
C GLU A 28 21.93 -27.40 -79.69
N ARG A 29 23.21 -27.03 -79.85
CA ARG A 29 23.93 -26.20 -78.88
C ARG A 29 23.26 -24.84 -78.69
N ARG A 30 22.80 -24.20 -79.77
CA ARG A 30 22.06 -22.93 -79.70
C ARG A 30 20.74 -23.08 -78.96
N ARG A 31 20.00 -24.16 -79.20
CA ARG A 31 18.74 -24.45 -78.48
C ARG A 31 18.99 -24.66 -76.99
N LEU A 32 19.96 -25.51 -76.63
CA LEU A 32 20.33 -25.77 -75.23
C LEU A 32 20.83 -24.50 -74.52
N ALA A 33 21.61 -23.65 -75.21
CA ALA A 33 22.05 -22.37 -74.65
C ALA A 33 20.88 -21.40 -74.42
N ALA A 34 19.91 -21.35 -75.35
CA ALA A 34 18.71 -20.54 -75.18
C ALA A 34 17.81 -21.05 -74.05
N ASP A 35 17.66 -22.36 -73.89
CA ASP A 35 16.92 -22.98 -72.80
C ASP A 35 17.57 -22.67 -71.45
N PHE A 36 18.88 -22.87 -71.35
CA PHE A 36 19.65 -22.56 -70.15
C PHE A 36 19.56 -21.06 -69.79
N ALA A 37 19.63 -20.16 -70.77
CA ALA A 37 19.46 -18.72 -70.53
C ALA A 37 18.05 -18.37 -70.04
N ARG A 38 17.01 -19.04 -70.55
CA ARG A 38 15.63 -18.87 -70.07
C ARG A 38 15.47 -19.33 -68.63
N ASP A 39 16.06 -20.46 -68.27
CA ASP A 39 16.02 -21.00 -66.91
C ASP A 39 16.79 -20.12 -65.93
N GLN A 40 17.97 -19.63 -66.31
CA GLN A 40 18.71 -18.65 -65.51
C GLN A 40 17.93 -17.36 -65.29
N ALA A 41 17.28 -16.84 -66.34
CA ALA A 41 16.45 -15.65 -66.23
C ALA A 41 15.21 -15.89 -65.35
N ALA A 42 14.61 -17.08 -65.40
CA ALA A 42 13.51 -17.46 -64.52
C ALA A 42 13.97 -17.55 -63.05
N ALA A 43 15.07 -18.23 -62.77
CA ALA A 43 15.66 -18.35 -61.44
C ALA A 43 16.01 -16.97 -60.86
N ALA A 44 16.63 -16.09 -61.64
CA ALA A 44 16.96 -14.73 -61.21
C ALA A 44 15.71 -13.89 -60.89
N ARG A 45 14.62 -14.05 -61.64
CA ARG A 45 13.34 -13.39 -61.34
C ARG A 45 12.72 -13.91 -60.04
N GLU A 46 12.81 -15.21 -59.78
CA GLU A 46 12.33 -15.78 -58.52
C GLU A 46 13.14 -15.31 -57.32
N GLU A 47 14.47 -15.28 -57.45
CA GLU A 47 15.36 -14.78 -56.40
C GLU A 47 15.07 -13.32 -56.07
N ARG A 48 14.89 -12.45 -57.08
CA ARG A 48 14.46 -11.06 -56.89
C ARG A 48 13.13 -10.95 -56.14
N ARG A 49 12.14 -11.79 -56.46
CA ARG A 49 10.86 -11.81 -55.74
C ARG A 49 11.01 -12.27 -54.30
N ARG A 50 11.91 -13.23 -54.01
CA ARG A 50 12.18 -13.69 -52.65
C ARG A 50 12.85 -12.60 -51.82
N THR A 51 13.89 -11.96 -52.35
CA THR A 51 14.61 -10.87 -51.66
C THR A 51 13.70 -9.66 -51.44
N GLU A 52 12.85 -9.31 -52.41
CA GLU A 52 11.85 -8.25 -52.25
C GLU A 52 10.84 -8.56 -51.14
N ARG A 53 10.30 -9.79 -51.10
CA ARG A 53 9.38 -10.23 -50.03
C ARG A 53 10.06 -10.20 -48.66
N GLU A 54 11.32 -10.61 -48.58
CA GLU A 54 12.10 -10.56 -47.34
C GLU A 54 12.36 -9.13 -46.89
N HIS A 55 12.70 -8.23 -47.83
CA HIS A 55 12.87 -6.82 -47.55
C HIS A 55 11.57 -6.20 -47.01
N VAL A 56 10.43 -6.45 -47.67
CA VAL A 56 9.11 -5.97 -47.22
C VAL A 56 8.75 -6.55 -45.84
N ARG A 57 9.04 -7.82 -45.57
CA ARG A 57 8.83 -8.44 -44.25
C ARG A 57 9.72 -7.81 -43.19
N ALA A 58 11.00 -7.56 -43.49
CA ALA A 58 11.96 -6.93 -42.59
C ALA A 58 11.55 -5.48 -42.26
N GLU A 59 11.12 -4.70 -43.27
CA GLU A 59 10.59 -3.35 -43.07
C GLU A 59 9.32 -3.34 -42.21
N ARG A 60 8.36 -4.23 -42.48
CA ARG A 60 7.15 -4.36 -41.66
C ARG A 60 7.50 -4.71 -40.21
N LYS A 61 8.46 -5.62 -39.98
CA LYS A 61 8.97 -5.95 -38.64
C LYS A 61 9.60 -4.73 -37.97
N ARG A 62 10.45 -3.97 -38.68
CA ARG A 62 11.09 -2.74 -38.18
C ARG A 62 10.06 -1.66 -37.82
N ARG A 63 9.04 -1.43 -38.65
CA ARG A 63 7.94 -0.49 -38.36
C ARG A 63 7.17 -0.89 -37.10
N LYS A 64 6.73 -2.15 -37.01
CA LYS A 64 6.05 -2.69 -35.81
C LYS A 64 6.92 -2.60 -34.55
N ALA A 65 8.23 -2.86 -34.67
CA ALA A 65 9.16 -2.73 -33.54
C ALA A 65 9.30 -1.28 -33.06
N ARG A 66 9.43 -0.32 -34.00
CA ARG A 66 9.48 1.12 -33.70
C ARG A 66 8.18 1.60 -33.05
N GLU A 67 7.02 1.18 -33.54
CA GLU A 67 5.71 1.49 -32.95
C GLU A 67 5.57 0.92 -31.53
N LYS A 68 5.94 -0.35 -31.32
CA LYS A 68 5.97 -0.97 -29.99
C LYS A 68 6.91 -0.23 -29.04
N ALA A 69 8.10 0.17 -29.50
CA ALA A 69 9.05 0.95 -28.70
C ALA A 69 8.49 2.34 -28.32
N ARG A 70 7.86 3.04 -29.27
CA ARG A 70 7.16 4.32 -29.00
C ARG A 70 6.01 4.15 -28.02
N ALA A 71 5.19 3.10 -28.17
CA ALA A 71 4.10 2.80 -27.25
C ALA A 71 4.61 2.48 -25.82
N ARG A 72 5.71 1.71 -25.70
CA ARG A 72 6.37 1.45 -24.40
C ARG A 72 6.88 2.75 -23.77
N ARG A 73 7.58 3.60 -24.53
CA ARG A 73 8.05 4.91 -24.05
C ARG A 73 6.89 5.79 -23.60
N ARG A 74 5.79 5.88 -24.37
CA ARG A 74 4.59 6.64 -23.97
C ARG A 74 3.98 6.10 -22.68
N ARG A 75 3.88 4.78 -22.51
CA ARG A 75 3.38 4.16 -21.26
C ARG A 75 4.31 4.45 -20.08
N GLN A 76 5.62 4.37 -20.28
CA GLN A 76 6.63 4.72 -19.27
C GLN A 76 6.54 6.20 -18.88
N LEU A 77 6.48 7.11 -19.85
CA LEU A 77 6.32 8.55 -19.61
C LEU A 77 4.98 8.87 -18.93
N ALA A 78 3.89 8.23 -19.34
CA ALA A 78 2.59 8.39 -18.67
C ALA A 78 2.65 7.90 -17.22
N HIS A 79 3.30 6.75 -16.97
CA HIS A 79 3.51 6.25 -15.62
C HIS A 79 4.36 7.22 -14.79
N LEU A 80 5.51 7.67 -15.32
CA LEU A 80 6.37 8.67 -14.69
C LEU A 80 5.65 10.00 -14.47
N ALA A 81 4.79 10.44 -15.38
CA ALA A 81 4.00 11.66 -15.21
C ALA A 81 2.93 11.50 -14.11
N THR A 82 2.27 10.35 -14.03
CA THR A 82 1.31 10.08 -12.94
C THR A 82 1.99 9.97 -11.58
N THR A 83 3.12 9.27 -11.50
CA THR A 83 3.93 9.16 -10.28
C THR A 83 4.53 10.51 -9.92
N GLY A 84 5.11 11.21 -10.89
CA GLY A 84 5.67 12.55 -10.78
C GLY A 84 4.64 13.54 -10.27
N ARG A 85 3.42 13.57 -10.79
CA ARG A 85 2.35 14.45 -10.28
C ARG A 85 2.01 14.20 -8.81
N THR A 86 2.10 12.95 -8.36
CA THR A 86 1.84 12.60 -6.95
C THR A 86 3.01 12.88 -6.01
N VAL A 87 4.23 12.92 -6.52
CA VAL A 87 5.46 13.08 -5.71
C VAL A 87 6.09 14.47 -5.88
N ALA A 88 5.75 15.21 -6.94
CA ALA A 88 6.30 16.52 -7.25
C ALA A 88 6.15 17.55 -6.13
N PRO A 89 4.98 17.70 -5.46
CA PRO A 89 4.87 18.61 -4.33
C PRO A 89 5.86 18.27 -3.20
N LEU A 90 6.09 16.97 -2.96
CA LEU A 90 7.05 16.51 -1.95
C LEU A 90 8.49 16.83 -2.36
N LEU A 91 8.84 16.65 -3.64
CA LEU A 91 10.18 17.00 -4.15
C LEU A 91 10.43 18.51 -4.09
N VAL A 92 9.45 19.34 -4.45
CA VAL A 92 9.57 20.80 -4.40
C VAL A 92 9.74 21.28 -2.96
N VAL A 93 8.92 20.76 -2.03
CA VAL A 93 9.01 21.11 -0.61
C VAL A 93 10.36 20.69 -0.04
N ASN A 94 10.81 19.46 -0.29
CA ASN A 94 12.10 18.99 0.20
C ASN A 94 13.29 19.71 -0.45
N ALA A 95 13.21 20.09 -1.73
CA ALA A 95 14.26 20.88 -2.37
C ALA A 95 14.42 22.25 -1.71
N ALA A 96 13.31 22.89 -1.32
CA ALA A 96 13.35 24.15 -0.59
C ALA A 96 13.94 23.98 0.83
N THR A 97 13.60 22.90 1.55
CA THR A 97 14.14 22.63 2.89
C THR A 97 15.64 22.35 2.86
N VAL A 98 16.09 21.55 1.89
CA VAL A 98 17.51 21.31 1.61
C VAL A 98 18.22 22.61 1.29
N GLY A 99 17.62 23.49 0.49
CA GLY A 99 18.17 24.82 0.20
C GLY A 99 18.41 25.65 1.47
N GLY A 100 17.45 25.63 2.42
CA GLY A 100 17.59 26.30 3.71
C GLY A 100 18.71 25.72 4.59
N GLN A 101 18.82 24.39 4.64
CA GLN A 101 19.87 23.69 5.40
C GLN A 101 21.27 23.90 4.81
N LEU A 102 21.37 23.92 3.48
CA LEU A 102 22.60 24.22 2.74
C LEU A 102 23.08 25.63 3.07
N ALA A 103 22.19 26.63 2.98
CA ALA A 103 22.51 28.01 3.32
C ALA A 103 22.97 28.14 4.77
N TYR A 104 22.21 27.55 5.71
CA TYR A 104 22.57 27.57 7.13
C TYR A 104 23.95 26.98 7.38
N THR A 105 24.21 25.78 6.86
CA THR A 105 25.49 25.10 7.13
C THR A 105 26.64 25.83 6.44
N TYR A 106 26.43 26.36 5.23
CA TYR A 106 27.43 27.17 4.55
C TYR A 106 27.80 28.40 5.38
N ASP A 107 26.83 29.13 5.93
CA ASP A 107 27.08 30.32 6.74
C ASP A 107 27.71 30.02 8.11
N GLN A 108 27.45 28.84 8.69
CA GLN A 108 28.06 28.40 9.95
C GLN A 108 29.48 27.81 9.77
N THR A 109 29.88 27.43 8.56
CA THR A 109 31.26 26.96 8.31
C THR A 109 32.26 28.11 8.40
N PRO A 110 33.48 27.89 8.94
CA PRO A 110 34.47 28.95 9.08
C PRO A 110 34.76 29.65 7.75
N ALA A 111 34.73 30.99 7.76
CA ALA A 111 35.00 31.79 6.56
C ALA A 111 36.42 31.60 6.01
N THR A 112 37.35 31.10 6.85
CA THR A 112 38.73 30.78 6.47
C THR A 112 38.85 29.52 5.61
N TRP A 113 37.81 28.67 5.55
CA TRP A 113 37.83 27.46 4.76
C TRP A 113 37.64 27.76 3.26
N PRO A 114 38.32 27.02 2.36
CA PRO A 114 38.08 27.15 0.92
C PRO A 114 36.61 26.91 0.57
N THR A 115 36.04 27.73 -0.32
CA THR A 115 34.64 27.65 -0.75
C THR A 115 34.19 26.23 -1.14
N PRO A 116 34.96 25.44 -1.91
CA PRO A 116 34.55 24.07 -2.26
C PRO A 116 34.38 23.17 -1.03
N VAL A 117 35.20 23.34 0.01
CA VAL A 117 35.11 22.56 1.26
C VAL A 117 33.86 22.95 2.03
N ARG A 118 33.56 24.26 2.13
CA ARG A 118 32.34 24.75 2.77
C ARG A 118 31.08 24.21 2.09
N VAL A 119 31.04 24.23 0.76
CA VAL A 119 29.94 23.65 -0.03
C VAL A 119 29.83 22.14 0.19
N ALA A 120 30.95 21.40 0.17
CA ALA A 120 30.93 19.96 0.39
C ALA A 120 30.39 19.60 1.79
N VAL A 121 30.80 20.33 2.83
CA VAL A 121 30.31 20.15 4.20
C VAL A 121 28.83 20.49 4.30
N ALA A 122 28.39 21.60 3.70
CA ALA A 122 26.97 21.96 3.65
C ALA A 122 26.12 20.88 2.98
N VAL A 123 26.56 20.37 1.83
CA VAL A 123 25.88 19.26 1.13
C VAL A 123 25.87 18.01 1.98
N GLY A 124 26.97 17.67 2.64
CA GLY A 124 27.05 16.51 3.53
C GLY A 124 26.07 16.59 4.70
N VAL A 125 26.00 17.74 5.38
CA VAL A 125 25.10 17.96 6.52
C VAL A 125 23.63 17.94 6.07
N ALA A 126 23.27 18.67 5.01
CA ALA A 126 21.91 18.67 4.47
C ALA A 126 21.47 17.27 4.03
N THR A 127 22.36 16.53 3.34
CA THR A 127 22.08 15.15 2.92
C THR A 127 21.90 14.22 4.12
N ALA A 128 22.75 14.33 5.15
CA ALA A 128 22.63 13.54 6.37
C ALA A 128 21.31 13.82 7.09
N ALA A 129 20.97 15.10 7.29
CA ALA A 129 19.72 15.54 7.91
C ALA A 129 18.48 14.98 7.19
N GLU A 130 18.40 15.14 5.88
CA GLU A 130 17.29 14.62 5.08
C GLU A 130 17.27 13.09 5.03
N SER A 131 18.42 12.42 5.00
CA SER A 131 18.49 10.95 5.00
C SER A 131 17.86 10.33 6.25
N VAL A 132 18.05 10.94 7.43
CA VAL A 132 17.44 10.49 8.68
C VAL A 132 15.92 10.68 8.63
N ALA A 133 15.46 11.84 8.16
CA ALA A 133 14.03 12.12 8.03
C ALA A 133 13.35 11.15 7.05
N LEU A 134 13.97 10.92 5.88
CA LEU A 134 13.52 9.97 4.87
C LEU A 134 13.53 8.53 5.41
N TYR A 135 14.56 8.13 6.13
CA TYR A 135 14.67 6.79 6.71
C TYR A 135 13.54 6.53 7.72
N VAL A 136 13.30 7.46 8.66
CA VAL A 136 12.21 7.34 9.64
C VAL A 136 10.84 7.36 8.94
N GLY A 137 10.66 8.24 7.94
CA GLY A 137 9.44 8.32 7.15
C GLY A 137 9.17 7.05 6.34
N TRP A 138 10.21 6.43 5.78
CA TRP A 138 10.14 5.17 5.08
C TRP A 138 9.74 4.01 6.00
N HIS A 139 10.38 3.88 7.17
CA HIS A 139 10.01 2.84 8.12
C HIS A 139 8.60 3.03 8.69
N ALA A 140 8.14 4.28 8.84
CA ALA A 140 6.75 4.56 9.19
C ALA A 140 5.77 4.11 8.09
N HIS A 141 6.16 4.24 6.83
CA HIS A 141 5.39 3.76 5.67
C HIS A 141 5.36 2.23 5.62
N ASP A 142 6.51 1.58 5.69
CA ASP A 142 6.64 0.11 5.69
C ASP A 142 5.86 -0.52 6.86
N ALA A 143 5.98 0.01 8.07
CA ALA A 143 5.21 -0.46 9.22
C ALA A 143 3.69 -0.35 9.00
N LEU A 144 3.23 0.67 8.28
CA LEU A 144 1.82 0.82 7.96
C LEU A 144 1.35 -0.19 6.90
N LEU A 145 2.15 -0.42 5.86
CA LEU A 145 1.85 -1.43 4.84
C LEU A 145 1.81 -2.84 5.45
N LYS A 146 2.65 -3.11 6.44
CA LYS A 146 2.65 -4.34 7.25
C LYS A 146 1.57 -4.40 8.34
N ARG A 147 0.64 -3.43 8.36
CA ARG A 147 -0.47 -3.33 9.34
C ARG A 147 -0.02 -3.24 10.82
N ALA A 148 1.23 -2.86 11.08
CA ALA A 148 1.75 -2.63 12.42
C ALA A 148 1.41 -1.21 12.90
N TYR A 149 0.12 -0.92 13.11
CA TYR A 149 -0.40 0.44 13.33
C TYR A 149 0.25 1.17 14.52
N GLY A 150 0.53 0.47 15.62
CA GLY A 150 1.19 1.06 16.79
C GLY A 150 2.61 1.55 16.48
N THR A 151 3.40 0.72 15.81
CA THR A 151 4.77 1.05 15.37
C THR A 151 4.74 2.18 14.33
N ALA A 152 3.84 2.12 13.36
CA ALA A 152 3.66 3.16 12.35
C ALA A 152 3.31 4.51 12.98
N ALA A 153 2.42 4.54 13.98
CA ALA A 153 2.06 5.76 14.70
C ALA A 153 3.24 6.34 15.49
N ARG A 154 4.02 5.49 16.18
CA ARG A 154 5.22 5.91 16.90
C ARG A 154 6.27 6.52 15.96
N LEU A 155 6.56 5.86 14.85
CA LEU A 155 7.53 6.35 13.86
C LEU A 155 7.06 7.64 13.17
N ARG A 156 5.76 7.79 12.91
CA ARG A 156 5.19 9.06 12.42
C ARG A 156 5.39 10.20 13.41
N ARG A 157 5.11 9.98 14.70
CA ARG A 157 5.35 11.00 15.73
C ARG A 157 6.83 11.40 15.79
N ALA A 158 7.73 10.43 15.69
CA ALA A 158 9.17 10.71 15.61
C ALA A 158 9.52 11.53 14.36
N SER A 159 8.96 11.21 13.19
CA SER A 159 9.14 11.99 11.96
C SER A 159 8.64 13.42 12.08
N TYR A 160 7.47 13.65 12.71
CA TYR A 160 6.98 15.00 13.00
C TYR A 160 7.89 15.76 13.97
N ALA A 161 8.43 15.09 15.00
CA ALA A 161 9.37 15.72 15.93
C ALA A 161 10.67 16.15 15.22
N ILE A 162 11.25 15.29 14.37
CA ILE A 162 12.43 15.62 13.56
C ILE A 162 12.13 16.81 12.64
N ALA A 163 10.98 16.80 11.96
CA ALA A 163 10.59 17.89 11.08
C ALA A 163 10.37 19.22 11.83
N LEU A 164 9.87 19.17 13.07
CA LEU A 164 9.74 20.37 13.91
C LEU A 164 11.12 20.94 14.29
N VAL A 165 12.09 20.09 14.62
CA VAL A 165 13.46 20.52 14.88
C VAL A 165 14.07 21.17 13.63
N MET A 166 13.93 20.53 12.47
CA MET A 166 14.43 21.09 11.20
C MET A 166 13.72 22.41 10.84
N ALA A 167 12.42 22.52 11.10
CA ALA A 167 11.67 23.76 10.93
C ALA A 167 12.20 24.88 11.83
N ALA A 168 12.53 24.57 13.09
CA ALA A 168 13.10 25.54 14.02
C ALA A 168 14.51 25.99 13.58
N VAL A 169 15.37 25.07 13.11
CA VAL A 169 16.69 25.40 12.56
C VAL A 169 16.54 26.34 11.35
N ASN A 170 15.73 25.95 10.36
CA ASN A 170 15.48 26.78 9.18
C ASN A 170 14.87 28.14 9.54
N TYR A 171 13.89 28.19 10.44
CA TYR A 171 13.31 29.46 10.89
C TYR A 171 14.35 30.36 11.57
N SER A 172 15.13 29.80 12.50
CA SER A 172 16.15 30.54 13.26
C SER A 172 17.28 31.10 12.38
N HIS A 173 17.59 30.45 11.26
CA HIS A 173 18.63 30.92 10.36
C HIS A 173 18.23 32.19 9.60
N PHE A 174 16.98 32.27 9.15
CA PHE A 174 16.50 33.36 8.31
C PHE A 174 15.77 34.47 9.10
N THR A 175 15.62 34.32 10.41
CA THR A 175 15.03 35.36 11.27
C THR A 175 16.06 36.43 11.62
N LYS A 176 15.64 37.70 11.73
CA LYS A 176 16.56 38.79 12.16
C LYS A 176 16.75 38.83 13.68
N GLY A 177 15.76 38.30 14.40
CA GLY A 177 15.78 38.09 15.85
C GLY A 177 14.70 37.08 16.24
N PRO A 178 14.62 36.65 17.51
CA PRO A 178 13.67 35.63 17.95
C PRO A 178 12.20 35.98 17.67
N LEU A 179 11.89 37.29 17.63
CA LEU A 179 10.53 37.83 17.44
C LEU A 179 10.38 38.67 16.16
N ASP A 180 11.37 38.64 15.25
CA ASP A 180 11.35 39.39 13.99
C ASP A 180 11.44 38.43 12.78
N PRO A 181 10.38 37.64 12.51
CA PRO A 181 10.36 36.68 11.42
C PRO A 181 10.43 37.38 10.06
N THR A 182 11.36 36.94 9.22
CA THR A 182 11.29 37.24 7.79
C THR A 182 10.29 36.31 7.10
N ALA A 183 9.71 36.76 5.98
CA ALA A 183 8.82 35.91 5.18
C ALA A 183 9.50 34.59 4.77
N LEU A 184 10.80 34.63 4.45
CA LEU A 184 11.59 33.46 4.08
C LEU A 184 11.73 32.46 5.24
N ALA A 185 11.98 32.95 6.47
CA ALA A 185 12.05 32.11 7.67
C ALA A 185 10.74 31.34 7.91
N VAL A 186 9.61 32.05 7.79
CA VAL A 186 8.28 31.44 7.96
C VAL A 186 8.01 30.42 6.87
N ILE A 187 8.26 30.74 5.60
CA ILE A 187 8.03 29.83 4.48
C ILE A 187 8.88 28.56 4.63
N LEU A 188 10.18 28.67 4.90
CA LEU A 188 11.07 27.51 5.02
C LEU A 188 10.77 26.68 6.28
N GLY A 189 10.42 27.32 7.40
CA GLY A 189 9.95 26.62 8.60
C GLY A 189 8.67 25.83 8.34
N VAL A 190 7.68 26.45 7.70
CA VAL A 190 6.41 25.78 7.32
C VAL A 190 6.67 24.62 6.37
N LEU A 191 7.45 24.83 5.29
CA LEU A 191 7.79 23.77 4.33
C LEU A 191 8.48 22.58 5.01
N SER A 192 9.40 22.84 5.94
CA SER A 192 10.07 21.78 6.73
C SER A 192 9.08 20.97 7.56
N SER A 193 8.14 21.64 8.24
CA SER A 193 7.13 20.97 9.06
C SER A 193 6.08 20.18 8.26
N LEU A 194 5.82 20.58 7.00
CA LEU A 194 4.82 19.95 6.13
C LEU A 194 5.32 18.66 5.47
N SER A 195 6.63 18.41 5.41
CA SER A 195 7.17 17.24 4.70
C SER A 195 6.61 15.89 5.21
N PRO A 196 6.60 15.59 6.53
CA PRO A 196 5.99 14.36 7.03
C PRO A 196 4.49 14.25 6.78
N TRP A 197 3.79 15.40 6.73
CA TRP A 197 2.36 15.44 6.47
C TRP A 197 2.04 15.05 5.03
N LEU A 198 2.78 15.60 4.05
CA LEU A 198 2.67 15.24 2.64
C LEU A 198 2.99 13.76 2.40
N TRP A 199 4.04 13.24 3.04
CA TRP A 199 4.35 11.81 3.00
C TRP A 199 3.24 10.96 3.61
N GLY A 200 2.64 11.43 4.70
CA GLY A 200 1.49 10.80 5.35
C GLY A 200 0.23 10.76 4.48
N LEU A 201 -0.02 11.78 3.66
CA LEU A 201 -1.10 11.78 2.66
C LEU A 201 -0.82 10.77 1.54
N HIS A 202 0.39 10.78 1.00
CA HIS A 202 0.81 9.82 -0.02
C HIS A 202 0.65 8.37 0.47
N THR A 203 1.16 8.09 1.66
CA THR A 203 1.08 6.79 2.31
C THR A 203 -0.37 6.33 2.53
N ARG A 204 -1.24 7.22 3.02
CA ARG A 204 -2.67 6.89 3.23
C ARG A 204 -3.38 6.57 1.91
N ARG A 205 -3.07 7.32 0.83
CA ARG A 205 -3.60 7.02 -0.50
C ARG A 205 -3.13 5.66 -1.00
N ALA A 206 -1.83 5.35 -0.86
CA ALA A 206 -1.27 4.06 -1.27
C ALA A 206 -1.94 2.90 -0.53
N GLN A 207 -2.06 3.00 0.80
CA GLN A 207 -2.77 2.02 1.62
C GLN A 207 -4.23 1.87 1.19
N HIS A 208 -4.95 2.97 0.94
CA HIS A 208 -6.34 2.90 0.50
C HIS A 208 -6.48 2.19 -0.86
N VAL A 209 -5.63 2.53 -1.83
CA VAL A 209 -5.62 1.85 -3.13
C VAL A 209 -5.31 0.36 -2.99
N GLN A 210 -4.39 -0.01 -2.09
CA GLN A 210 -4.09 -1.41 -1.79
C GLN A 210 -5.30 -2.13 -1.19
N LEU A 211 -5.94 -1.55 -0.17
CA LEU A 211 -7.14 -2.11 0.45
C LEU A 211 -8.28 -2.27 -0.57
N VAL A 212 -8.46 -1.30 -1.48
CA VAL A 212 -9.48 -1.38 -2.55
C VAL A 212 -9.17 -2.52 -3.51
N ARG A 213 -7.89 -2.73 -3.86
CA ARG A 213 -7.47 -3.84 -4.73
C ARG A 213 -7.61 -5.20 -4.06
N GLU A 214 -7.37 -5.27 -2.76
CA GLU A 214 -7.50 -6.48 -1.95
C GLU A 214 -8.96 -6.80 -1.59
N ASP A 215 -9.92 -5.91 -1.93
CA ASP A 215 -11.33 -6.05 -1.56
C ASP A 215 -11.51 -6.09 -0.02
N LEU A 216 -10.56 -5.47 0.70
CA LEU A 216 -10.50 -5.39 2.16
C LEU A 216 -10.91 -4.01 2.68
N VAL A 217 -11.38 -3.13 1.79
CA VAL A 217 -12.12 -1.95 2.24
C VAL A 217 -13.49 -2.47 2.63
N ASP A 218 -13.77 -2.50 3.94
CA ASP A 218 -15.15 -2.58 4.43
C ASP A 218 -15.97 -1.64 3.57
N GLU A 219 -17.02 -2.15 2.95
CA GLU A 219 -17.91 -1.37 2.10
C GLU A 219 -18.57 -0.30 2.97
N THR A 220 -17.87 0.83 3.15
CA THR A 220 -18.12 1.71 4.28
C THR A 220 -19.56 2.22 4.21
N GLY A 221 -20.26 2.13 5.34
CA GLY A 221 -21.67 2.51 5.47
C GLY A 221 -22.02 3.89 4.88
N ALA A 222 -23.31 4.14 4.76
CA ALA A 222 -23.90 5.23 3.99
C ALA A 222 -23.13 6.56 3.92
N VAL A 223 -22.96 7.03 2.68
CA VAL A 223 -22.31 8.31 2.37
C VAL A 223 -23.36 9.42 2.32
N PHE A 224 -23.37 10.27 3.35
CA PHE A 224 -24.23 11.45 3.38
C PHE A 224 -23.63 12.60 2.55
N GLY A 225 -24.47 13.34 1.83
CA GLY A 225 -24.06 14.54 1.09
C GLY A 225 -23.52 15.67 2.00
N PRO A 226 -22.70 16.58 1.46
CA PRO A 226 -22.03 17.63 2.23
C PRO A 226 -23.01 18.57 2.94
N ASP A 227 -24.11 18.95 2.29
CA ASP A 227 -25.10 19.88 2.87
C ASP A 227 -25.75 19.31 4.12
N ARG A 228 -26.08 18.02 4.11
CA ARG A 228 -26.65 17.32 5.26
C ARG A 228 -25.65 17.19 6.41
N ARG A 229 -24.38 16.95 6.10
CA ARG A 229 -23.31 16.91 7.12
C ARG A 229 -23.10 18.27 7.76
N ARG A 230 -23.22 19.38 7.00
CA ARG A 230 -23.12 20.74 7.52
C ARG A 230 -24.33 21.12 8.36
N ALA A 231 -25.54 20.83 7.88
CA ALA A 231 -26.77 21.15 8.59
C ALA A 231 -26.98 20.30 9.86
N PHE A 232 -26.58 19.03 9.84
CA PHE A 232 -26.79 18.09 10.94
C PHE A 232 -25.55 17.22 11.22
N PRO A 233 -24.43 17.80 11.70
CA PRO A 233 -23.16 17.10 11.81
C PRO A 233 -23.23 15.90 12.75
N VAL A 234 -23.77 16.11 13.96
CA VAL A 234 -23.88 15.05 14.98
C VAL A 234 -24.81 13.93 14.51
N ARG A 235 -25.98 14.27 13.97
CA ARG A 235 -26.97 13.25 13.57
C ARG A 235 -26.51 12.47 12.33
N SER A 236 -25.90 13.14 11.36
CA SER A 236 -25.32 12.47 10.18
C SER A 236 -24.17 11.54 10.56
N TRP A 237 -23.35 11.93 11.54
CA TRP A 237 -22.28 11.08 12.06
C TRP A 237 -22.83 9.84 12.78
N GLN A 238 -23.84 9.99 13.65
CA GLN A 238 -24.46 8.84 14.33
C GLN A 238 -25.16 7.89 13.36
N ALA A 239 -25.89 8.42 12.38
CA ALA A 239 -26.52 7.61 11.33
C ALA A 239 -25.47 6.88 10.47
N ARG A 240 -24.32 7.51 10.20
CA ARG A 240 -23.20 6.86 9.51
C ARG A 240 -22.60 5.73 10.36
N ARG A 241 -22.37 5.95 11.66
CA ARG A 241 -21.90 4.90 12.56
C ARG A 241 -22.86 3.71 12.57
N TRP A 242 -24.16 3.98 12.74
CA TRP A 242 -25.20 2.95 12.66
C TRP A 242 -25.14 2.18 11.34
N SER A 243 -24.95 2.88 10.21
CA SER A 243 -24.87 2.25 8.89
C SER A 243 -23.63 1.37 8.70
N ILE A 244 -22.53 1.66 9.40
CA ILE A 244 -21.32 0.84 9.42
C ILE A 244 -21.62 -0.45 10.20
N ASP A 245 -22.22 -0.32 11.38
CA ASP A 245 -22.56 -1.46 12.24
C ASP A 245 -23.58 -2.42 11.58
N ASN A 246 -24.42 -1.92 10.67
CA ASN A 246 -25.48 -2.67 9.99
C ASN A 246 -25.23 -2.92 8.49
N ASN A 247 -24.05 -2.59 7.97
CA ASN A 247 -23.67 -2.70 6.56
C ASN A 247 -24.69 -2.08 5.56
N VAL A 248 -25.26 -0.91 5.90
CA VAL A 248 -26.27 -0.21 5.09
C VAL A 248 -25.63 0.90 4.27
N ARG A 249 -25.84 0.89 2.95
CA ARG A 249 -25.24 1.84 2.01
C ARG A 249 -26.11 3.05 1.67
N ASP A 250 -27.43 2.88 1.70
CA ASP A 250 -28.34 3.98 1.37
C ASP A 250 -28.42 4.97 2.54
N PRO A 251 -28.08 6.27 2.35
CA PRO A 251 -28.19 7.30 3.38
C PRO A 251 -29.62 7.53 3.89
N LYS A 252 -30.65 7.20 3.11
CA LYS A 252 -32.04 7.27 3.58
C LYS A 252 -32.34 6.12 4.54
N MET A 253 -32.01 4.88 4.17
CA MET A 253 -32.14 3.73 5.06
C MET A 253 -31.31 3.87 6.34
N ALA A 254 -30.05 4.30 6.23
CA ALA A 254 -29.18 4.55 7.38
C ALA A 254 -29.77 5.54 8.38
N TRP A 255 -30.38 6.60 7.87
CA TRP A 255 -31.05 7.58 8.72
C TRP A 255 -32.29 7.02 9.40
N ASN A 256 -33.13 6.30 8.65
CA ASN A 256 -34.36 5.73 9.17
C ASN A 256 -34.06 4.67 10.23
N GLY A 257 -33.07 3.81 9.99
CA GLY A 257 -32.62 2.81 10.95
C GLY A 257 -32.09 3.43 12.24
N TYR A 258 -31.21 4.45 12.14
CA TYR A 258 -30.75 5.21 13.30
C TYR A 258 -31.91 5.90 14.05
N LYS A 259 -32.88 6.48 13.33
CA LYS A 259 -34.05 7.14 13.94
C LYS A 259 -34.89 6.12 14.71
N ALA A 260 -35.17 4.97 14.11
CA ALA A 260 -35.92 3.87 14.73
C ALA A 260 -35.21 3.34 15.97
N GLU A 261 -33.90 3.08 15.91
CA GLU A 261 -33.12 2.62 17.07
C GLU A 261 -33.14 3.66 18.21
N ARG A 262 -33.03 4.95 17.87
CA ARG A 262 -33.11 6.03 18.86
C ARG A 262 -34.50 6.14 19.48
N GLU A 263 -35.56 5.97 18.70
CA GLU A 263 -36.94 5.96 19.19
C GLU A 263 -37.20 4.74 20.07
N ALA A 264 -36.72 3.55 19.69
CA ALA A 264 -36.76 2.36 20.53
C ALA A 264 -36.02 2.55 21.85
N LYS A 265 -34.80 3.12 21.84
CA LYS A 265 -34.06 3.45 23.06
C LYS A 265 -34.79 4.48 23.94
N ARG A 266 -35.50 5.44 23.34
CA ARG A 266 -36.32 6.40 24.07
C ARG A 266 -37.57 5.77 24.67
N ALA A 267 -38.22 4.86 23.96
CA ALA A 267 -39.37 4.12 24.46
C ALA A 267 -38.97 3.15 25.59
N ALA A 268 -37.80 2.52 25.48
CA ALA A 268 -37.26 1.62 26.51
C ALA A 268 -36.67 2.36 27.73
N ALA A 269 -36.26 3.63 27.56
CA ALA A 269 -35.80 4.44 28.67
C ALA A 269 -36.97 4.75 29.60
N ARG A 270 -36.97 4.14 30.80
CA ARG A 270 -37.85 4.57 31.89
C ARG A 270 -37.69 6.07 32.10
N PRO A 271 -38.78 6.84 32.25
CA PRO A 271 -38.67 8.28 32.46
C PRO A 271 -37.83 8.50 33.72
N GLY A 272 -36.63 9.05 33.53
CA GLY A 272 -35.75 9.37 34.66
C GLY A 272 -36.47 10.31 35.61
N ARG A 273 -36.11 10.27 36.91
CA ARG A 273 -36.72 11.09 37.98
C ARG A 273 -36.91 12.57 37.60
N TRP A 274 -36.01 13.12 36.78
CA TRP A 274 -36.09 14.49 36.28
C TRP A 274 -37.13 14.69 35.17
N GLY A 275 -37.33 13.70 34.30
CA GLY A 275 -38.36 13.73 33.26
C GLY A 275 -39.77 13.66 33.86
N THR A 276 -39.96 12.84 34.89
CA THR A 276 -41.22 12.81 35.65
C THR A 276 -41.44 14.10 36.44
N ALA A 277 -40.39 14.68 37.03
CA ALA A 277 -40.49 15.96 37.73
C ALA A 277 -40.86 17.12 36.78
N TRP A 278 -40.25 17.18 35.59
CA TRP A 278 -40.57 18.19 34.57
C TRP A 278 -41.95 18.00 33.93
N ALA A 279 -42.39 16.75 33.74
CA ALA A 279 -43.75 16.45 33.25
C ALA A 279 -44.82 16.83 34.30
N GLY A 280 -44.53 16.64 35.59
CA GLY A 280 -45.35 17.12 36.70
C GLY A 280 -45.43 18.65 36.74
N LEU A 281 -44.30 19.35 36.53
CA LEU A 281 -44.26 20.82 36.47
C LEU A 281 -45.03 21.43 35.29
N ARG A 282 -45.17 20.71 34.16
CA ARG A 282 -45.93 21.19 32.98
C ARG A 282 -47.40 20.79 32.97
N GLY A 283 -47.92 20.25 34.09
CA GLY A 283 -49.33 19.88 34.22
C GLY A 283 -49.81 18.76 33.28
N ARG A 284 -48.89 17.96 32.71
CA ARG A 284 -49.21 16.89 31.75
C ARG A 284 -49.19 15.49 32.34
N ALA A 285 -48.90 15.36 33.63
CA ALA A 285 -48.99 14.07 34.31
C ALA A 285 -50.39 13.94 34.91
N GLU A 286 -51.30 13.33 34.16
CA GLU A 286 -52.40 12.59 34.77
C GLU A 286 -51.75 11.39 35.47
N VAL A 287 -51.40 11.61 36.73
CA VAL A 287 -50.77 10.61 37.57
C VAL A 287 -51.85 9.56 37.83
N VAL A 288 -51.86 8.49 37.04
CA VAL A 288 -52.43 7.21 37.49
C VAL A 288 -51.58 6.79 38.69
N ARG A 289 -51.96 7.29 39.87
CA ARG A 289 -51.49 6.83 41.16
C ARG A 289 -52.03 5.41 41.28
N SER A 290 -51.26 4.44 40.80
CA SER A 290 -51.31 3.12 41.39
C SER A 290 -50.80 3.30 42.81
N THR A 291 -51.71 3.54 43.76
CA THR A 291 -51.42 3.56 45.19
C THR A 291 -50.73 2.24 45.49
N PRO A 292 -49.42 2.20 45.79
CA PRO A 292 -48.79 0.93 46.14
C PRO A 292 -49.53 0.41 47.37
N ALA A 293 -50.00 -0.83 47.29
CA ALA A 293 -50.63 -1.50 48.41
C ALA A 293 -49.74 -1.34 49.66
N PRO A 294 -50.31 -1.09 50.84
CA PRO A 294 -49.53 -0.95 52.08
C PRO A 294 -48.66 -2.19 52.24
N VAL A 295 -47.35 -1.97 52.11
CA VAL A 295 -46.35 -3.01 52.23
C VAL A 295 -46.25 -3.35 53.71
N ASP A 296 -46.60 -4.59 54.07
CA ASP A 296 -46.56 -5.07 55.45
C ASP A 296 -45.11 -5.06 55.97
N GLU A 297 -44.80 -4.15 56.87
CA GLU A 297 -43.46 -4.00 57.47
C GLU A 297 -43.09 -5.17 58.41
N ASN A 298 -44.03 -6.08 58.68
CA ASN A 298 -43.78 -7.31 59.42
C ASN A 298 -43.32 -8.47 58.54
N ASP A 299 -43.32 -8.32 57.21
CA ASP A 299 -42.79 -9.35 56.31
C ASP A 299 -41.29 -9.60 56.57
N PRO A 300 -40.88 -10.85 56.85
CA PRO A 300 -39.50 -11.20 57.18
C PRO A 300 -38.51 -10.91 56.03
N GLY A 301 -38.95 -11.02 54.78
CA GLY A 301 -38.16 -10.66 53.60
C GLY A 301 -37.92 -9.15 53.51
N ILE A 302 -38.89 -8.34 53.87
CA ILE A 302 -38.75 -6.86 53.87
C ILE A 302 -37.83 -6.40 55.00
N ARG A 303 -37.90 -7.05 56.17
CA ARG A 303 -36.95 -6.81 57.26
C ARG A 303 -35.52 -7.18 56.88
N GLN A 304 -35.33 -8.30 56.17
CA GLN A 304 -34.01 -8.65 55.62
C GLN A 304 -33.51 -7.62 54.60
N CYS A 305 -34.36 -7.19 53.66
CA CYS A 305 -33.97 -6.15 52.70
C CYS A 305 -33.59 -4.83 53.39
N ARG A 306 -34.33 -4.41 54.42
CA ARG A 306 -33.97 -3.19 55.18
C ARG A 306 -32.68 -3.38 55.99
N LYS A 307 -32.42 -4.57 56.53
CA LYS A 307 -31.16 -4.89 57.20
C LYS A 307 -29.99 -4.77 56.23
N VAL A 308 -30.09 -5.38 55.05
CA VAL A 308 -29.08 -5.29 53.99
C VAL A 308 -28.88 -3.84 53.52
N GLN A 309 -29.95 -3.05 53.36
CA GLN A 309 -29.82 -1.63 53.02
C GLN A 309 -29.07 -0.82 54.09
N ARG A 310 -29.32 -1.08 55.38
CA ARG A 310 -28.60 -0.44 56.48
C ARG A 310 -27.12 -0.86 56.52
N GLU A 311 -26.84 -2.14 56.31
CA GLU A 311 -25.47 -2.67 56.23
C GLU A 311 -24.71 -2.08 55.03
N MET A 312 -25.34 -1.98 53.86
CA MET A 312 -24.75 -1.32 52.69
C MET A 312 -24.53 0.18 52.90
N ALA A 313 -25.43 0.86 53.60
CA ALA A 313 -25.25 2.28 53.94
C ALA A 313 -24.06 2.48 54.89
N ALA A 314 -23.95 1.66 55.94
CA ALA A 314 -22.82 1.68 56.87
C ALA A 314 -21.49 1.31 56.19
N ALA A 315 -21.49 0.31 55.30
CA ALA A 315 -20.32 -0.05 54.50
C ALA A 315 -19.89 1.10 53.57
N ARG A 316 -20.85 1.82 52.99
CA ARG A 316 -20.56 2.98 52.12
C ARG A 316 -19.95 4.13 52.91
N GLU A 317 -20.45 4.41 54.11
CA GLU A 317 -19.89 5.43 55.00
C GLU A 317 -18.47 5.08 55.45
N SER A 318 -18.16 3.80 55.71
CA SER A 318 -16.81 3.39 56.12
C SER A 318 -15.78 3.40 54.97
N ILE A 319 -16.22 3.18 53.73
CA ILE A 319 -15.34 3.13 52.54
C ILE A 319 -15.04 4.52 51.97
N MET A 320 -16.00 5.45 52.04
CA MET A 320 -15.88 6.78 51.43
C MET A 320 -14.60 7.56 51.82
N PRO A 321 -14.16 7.58 53.09
CA PRO A 321 -12.92 8.27 53.47
C PRO A 321 -11.66 7.66 52.85
N ARG A 322 -11.65 6.33 52.60
CA ARG A 322 -10.53 5.63 51.98
C ARG A 322 -10.45 5.91 50.49
N LEU A 323 -11.60 5.88 49.80
CA LEU A 323 -11.69 6.25 48.40
C LEU A 323 -11.28 7.71 48.16
N ALA A 324 -11.68 8.64 49.04
CA ALA A 324 -11.27 10.03 48.96
C ALA A 324 -9.73 10.18 49.04
N ARG A 325 -9.04 9.42 49.90
CA ARG A 325 -7.57 9.44 49.99
C ARG A 325 -6.89 8.87 48.74
N ILE A 326 -7.41 7.79 48.17
CA ILE A 326 -6.85 7.18 46.95
C ILE A 326 -6.98 8.16 45.77
N VAL A 327 -8.15 8.78 45.61
CA VAL A 327 -8.39 9.77 44.54
C VAL A 327 -7.50 11.01 44.73
N LEU A 328 -7.27 11.46 45.98
CA LEU A 328 -6.37 12.58 46.25
C LEU A 328 -4.90 12.22 45.94
N ALA A 329 -4.45 11.03 46.33
CA ALA A 329 -3.08 10.56 46.08
C ALA A 329 -2.80 10.39 44.57
N ASP A 330 -3.75 9.85 43.82
CA ASP A 330 -3.64 9.70 42.36
C ASP A 330 -3.61 11.06 41.65
N ARG A 331 -4.38 12.04 42.14
CA ARG A 331 -4.37 13.40 41.60
C ARG A 331 -3.05 14.13 41.90
N LEU A 332 -2.45 13.92 43.07
CA LEU A 332 -1.15 14.49 43.43
C LEU A 332 0.00 13.83 42.65
N ALA A 333 -0.06 12.53 42.41
CA ALA A 333 0.93 11.82 41.59
C ALA A 333 0.92 12.31 40.13
N ASN A 334 -0.26 12.63 39.59
CA ASN A 334 -0.43 13.13 38.22
C ASN A 334 -0.18 14.64 38.05
N LEU A 335 0.03 15.39 39.14
CA LEU A 335 0.35 16.83 39.11
C LEU A 335 1.85 17.11 39.14
N ARG A 336 2.72 16.10 39.09
CA ARG A 336 4.17 16.32 39.01
C ARG A 336 4.51 16.91 37.63
N PRO A 337 4.92 18.18 37.52
CA PRO A 337 5.30 18.75 36.24
C PRO A 337 6.53 18.01 35.72
N ALA A 338 6.55 17.70 34.42
CA ALA A 338 7.71 17.21 33.70
C ALA A 338 8.77 18.33 33.58
N GLY A 339 9.28 18.79 34.72
CA GLY A 339 10.27 19.85 34.84
C GLY A 339 11.69 19.30 34.85
N GLY A 340 12.40 19.59 33.75
CA GLY A 340 13.85 19.66 33.56
C GLY A 340 14.76 18.99 34.58
N GLN A 341 15.45 17.93 34.16
CA GLN A 341 16.77 17.64 34.71
C GLN A 341 17.79 18.63 34.13
N PRO A 342 18.64 19.26 34.95
CA PRO A 342 19.72 20.09 34.46
C PRO A 342 20.82 19.19 33.89
N ILE A 343 21.27 19.54 32.68
CA ILE A 343 22.50 19.00 32.09
C ILE A 343 23.66 19.74 32.76
N GLY A 344 24.36 19.06 33.67
CA GLY A 344 25.59 19.53 34.29
C GLY A 344 26.65 18.43 34.23
N GLN A 345 27.76 18.74 33.58
CA GLN A 345 28.92 17.88 33.36
C GLN A 345 29.69 17.57 34.65
N ALA A 346 30.30 16.38 34.68
CA ALA A 346 31.69 16.07 35.06
C ALA A 346 31.86 14.97 36.12
N GLY A 347 32.58 13.92 35.71
CA GLY A 347 33.65 13.31 36.50
C GLY A 347 33.29 12.34 37.63
N GLY A 348 33.72 11.08 37.46
CA GLY A 348 34.28 10.30 38.58
C GLY A 348 33.35 9.29 39.26
N GLN A 349 33.87 8.06 39.37
CA GLN A 349 33.49 7.00 40.31
C GLN A 349 32.07 6.41 40.22
N ARG A 350 31.98 5.31 39.46
CA ARG A 350 30.94 4.28 39.68
C ARG A 350 31.27 3.51 40.96
N VAL A 351 30.60 3.86 42.04
CA VAL A 351 30.44 2.98 43.21
C VAL A 351 29.23 2.07 42.93
N ASN A 352 29.51 0.78 42.80
CA ASN A 352 28.50 -0.28 42.77
C ASN A 352 27.77 -0.33 44.13
N GLY A 353 26.60 0.29 44.21
CA GLY A 353 25.64 0.10 45.31
C GLY A 353 24.78 -1.11 45.05
N GLY A 354 24.99 -2.17 45.84
CA GLY A 354 24.38 -3.48 45.72
C GLY A 354 22.85 -3.46 45.85
N ARG A 355 22.21 -4.17 44.91
CA ARG A 355 20.88 -4.73 45.08
C ARG A 355 21.02 -5.99 45.97
N PRO A 356 20.18 -6.17 47.00
CA PRO A 356 20.24 -7.39 47.81
C PRO A 356 19.99 -8.62 46.92
N PRO A 357 20.71 -9.74 47.16
CA PRO A 357 20.54 -10.95 46.38
C PRO A 357 19.13 -11.52 46.61
N ALA A 358 18.38 -11.68 45.51
CA ALA A 358 17.21 -12.52 45.50
C ALA A 358 17.66 -13.96 45.76
N ALA A 359 16.91 -14.67 46.61
CA ALA A 359 17.13 -16.07 46.92
C ALA A 359 17.22 -16.91 45.63
N PRO A 360 18.10 -17.92 45.57
CA PRO A 360 18.17 -18.82 44.43
C PRO A 360 16.87 -19.64 44.35
N ASP A 361 16.15 -19.46 43.24
CA ASP A 361 15.11 -20.38 42.79
C ASP A 361 15.78 -21.75 42.52
N PRO A 362 15.39 -22.84 43.21
CA PRO A 362 16.03 -24.14 43.01
C PRO A 362 15.62 -24.85 41.71
N ASP A 363 14.71 -24.31 40.89
CA ASP A 363 14.23 -24.96 39.66
C ASP A 363 14.20 -24.04 38.44
N GLY A 364 15.31 -23.35 38.19
CA GLY A 364 15.55 -22.50 37.01
C GLY A 364 15.68 -23.25 35.67
N GLN A 365 14.88 -24.28 35.42
CA GLN A 365 14.65 -24.77 34.06
C GLN A 365 13.62 -23.86 33.40
N GLN A 366 14.10 -22.87 32.65
CA GLN A 366 13.26 -22.22 31.65
C GLN A 366 12.70 -23.33 30.73
N PRO A 367 11.36 -23.49 30.60
CA PRO A 367 10.81 -24.42 29.65
C PRO A 367 11.28 -24.00 28.25
N VAL A 368 12.16 -24.81 27.67
CA VAL A 368 12.53 -24.72 26.27
C VAL A 368 11.21 -24.79 25.48
N PRO A 369 10.89 -23.78 24.65
CA PRO A 369 9.69 -23.84 23.83
C PRO A 369 9.75 -25.14 23.01
N PRO A 370 8.68 -25.95 23.00
CA PRO A 370 8.67 -27.19 22.24
C PRO A 370 9.05 -26.85 20.78
N PRO A 371 9.92 -27.65 20.14
CA PRO A 371 10.27 -27.43 18.75
C PRO A 371 8.96 -27.34 17.96
N SER A 372 8.80 -26.23 17.23
CA SER A 372 7.67 -26.03 16.32
C SER A 372 7.52 -27.30 15.50
N ALA A 373 6.34 -27.93 15.57
CA ALA A 373 6.04 -29.10 14.78
C ALA A 373 6.47 -28.81 13.33
N PRO A 374 7.22 -29.70 12.67
CA PRO A 374 7.66 -29.48 11.30
C PRO A 374 6.41 -29.14 10.46
N GLU A 375 6.48 -27.97 9.82
CA GLU A 375 5.45 -27.52 8.89
C GLU A 375 5.21 -28.68 7.91
N PRO A 376 3.96 -29.19 7.79
CA PRO A 376 3.70 -30.34 6.94
C PRO A 376 4.24 -30.02 5.55
N PRO A 377 5.00 -30.95 4.93
CA PRO A 377 5.62 -30.69 3.65
C PRO A 377 4.54 -30.20 2.68
N PRO A 378 4.81 -29.12 1.90
CA PRO A 378 3.85 -28.62 0.94
C PRO A 378 3.39 -29.82 0.10
N PRO A 379 2.07 -30.03 -0.03
CA PRO A 379 1.57 -31.19 -0.74
C PRO A 379 2.20 -31.18 -2.15
N PRO A 380 2.61 -32.35 -2.69
CA PRO A 380 3.42 -32.42 -3.91
C PRO A 380 2.82 -31.54 -5.00
N ALA A 381 3.66 -30.91 -5.82
CA ALA A 381 3.22 -29.94 -6.84
C ALA A 381 2.10 -30.49 -7.75
N ASP A 382 2.09 -31.80 -7.96
CA ASP A 382 1.05 -32.54 -8.69
C ASP A 382 -0.35 -32.40 -8.06
N SER A 383 -0.43 -32.25 -6.73
CA SER A 383 -1.67 -32.04 -5.99
C SER A 383 -2.28 -30.65 -6.25
N ALA A 384 -1.47 -29.61 -6.46
CA ALA A 384 -1.98 -28.27 -6.71
C ALA A 384 -2.61 -28.18 -8.10
N THR A 385 -1.96 -28.77 -9.10
CA THR A 385 -2.46 -28.87 -10.47
C THR A 385 -3.76 -29.68 -10.53
N ALA A 386 -3.83 -30.81 -9.82
CA ALA A 386 -5.05 -31.62 -9.72
C ALA A 386 -6.21 -30.86 -9.05
N ARG A 387 -5.95 -30.13 -7.94
CA ARG A 387 -6.97 -29.30 -7.28
C ARG A 387 -7.50 -28.19 -8.19
N VAL A 388 -6.62 -27.55 -8.97
CA VAL A 388 -7.01 -26.51 -9.93
C VAL A 388 -7.86 -27.07 -11.07
N ALA A 389 -7.51 -28.25 -11.59
CA ALA A 389 -8.28 -28.93 -12.62
C ALA A 389 -9.69 -29.31 -12.12
N ALA A 390 -9.79 -29.98 -10.97
CA ALA A 390 -11.07 -30.37 -10.38
C ALA A 390 -11.97 -29.14 -10.10
N ALA A 391 -11.39 -28.07 -9.52
CA ALA A 391 -12.11 -26.82 -9.28
C ALA A 391 -12.59 -26.14 -10.57
N TYR A 392 -11.84 -26.27 -11.67
CA TYR A 392 -12.26 -25.75 -12.97
C TYR A 392 -13.48 -26.50 -13.50
N ASP A 393 -13.45 -27.83 -13.49
CA ASP A 393 -14.53 -28.67 -14.00
C ASP A 393 -15.82 -28.48 -13.20
N GLU A 394 -15.73 -28.42 -11.87
CA GLU A 394 -16.87 -28.09 -10.99
C GLU A 394 -17.49 -26.74 -11.34
N LEU A 395 -16.66 -25.70 -11.53
CA LEU A 395 -17.12 -24.36 -11.85
C LEU A 395 -17.69 -24.24 -13.27
N VAL A 396 -17.18 -25.00 -14.23
CA VAL A 396 -17.76 -25.07 -15.58
C VAL A 396 -19.16 -25.70 -15.51
N ALA A 397 -19.31 -26.79 -14.76
CA ALA A 397 -20.60 -27.44 -14.55
C ALA A 397 -21.62 -26.51 -13.86
N GLU A 398 -21.19 -25.78 -12.83
CA GLU A 398 -22.02 -24.84 -12.07
C GLU A 398 -22.42 -23.61 -12.88
N LEU A 399 -21.45 -22.96 -13.56
CA LEU A 399 -21.65 -21.65 -14.19
C LEU A 399 -22.12 -21.73 -15.65
N ARG A 400 -22.02 -22.91 -16.29
CA ARG A 400 -22.26 -23.11 -17.72
C ARG A 400 -21.48 -22.14 -18.62
N ARG A 401 -20.33 -21.66 -18.15
CA ARG A 401 -19.40 -20.77 -18.86
C ARG A 401 -17.98 -20.96 -18.34
N PRO A 402 -16.94 -20.59 -19.10
CA PRO A 402 -15.56 -20.67 -18.63
C PRO A 402 -15.35 -19.81 -17.37
N PRO A 403 -14.90 -20.40 -16.23
CA PRO A 403 -14.67 -19.65 -15.00
C PRO A 403 -13.45 -18.74 -15.09
N SER A 404 -13.49 -17.64 -14.35
CA SER A 404 -12.33 -16.74 -14.23
C SER A 404 -11.25 -17.34 -13.30
N GLY A 405 -9.99 -17.00 -13.53
CA GLY A 405 -8.90 -17.48 -12.66
C GLY A 405 -9.03 -17.12 -11.19
N ARG A 406 -9.76 -16.05 -10.84
CA ARG A 406 -10.08 -15.71 -9.42
C ARG A 406 -11.04 -16.74 -8.80
N GLN A 407 -12.02 -17.21 -9.57
CA GLN A 407 -12.99 -18.21 -9.11
C GLN A 407 -12.31 -19.57 -8.92
N VAL A 408 -11.52 -19.99 -9.91
CA VAL A 408 -10.75 -21.25 -9.84
C VAL A 408 -9.76 -21.22 -8.67
N ALA A 409 -9.01 -20.12 -8.50
CA ALA A 409 -8.07 -19.97 -7.39
C ALA A 409 -8.74 -20.07 -6.02
N ARG A 410 -9.89 -19.40 -5.84
CA ARG A 410 -10.66 -19.44 -4.59
C ARG A 410 -11.19 -20.85 -4.32
N ARG A 411 -11.73 -21.55 -5.34
CA ARG A 411 -12.28 -22.90 -5.19
C ARG A 411 -11.20 -23.95 -4.92
N ALA A 412 -10.05 -23.85 -5.59
CA ALA A 412 -8.93 -24.79 -5.44
C ALA A 412 -8.02 -24.52 -4.22
N GLY A 413 -8.22 -23.40 -3.51
CA GLY A 413 -7.34 -22.99 -2.41
C GLY A 413 -5.91 -22.68 -2.85
N VAL A 414 -5.73 -22.10 -4.05
CA VAL A 414 -4.40 -21.76 -4.59
C VAL A 414 -4.28 -20.26 -4.90
N SER A 415 -3.06 -19.81 -5.19
CA SER A 415 -2.84 -18.43 -5.64
C SER A 415 -3.50 -18.16 -7.01
N LYS A 416 -3.94 -16.92 -7.23
CA LYS A 416 -4.51 -16.47 -8.52
C LYS A 416 -3.53 -16.67 -9.68
N THR A 417 -2.22 -16.53 -9.44
CA THR A 417 -1.18 -16.72 -10.45
C THR A 417 -1.14 -18.17 -10.91
N THR A 418 -1.09 -19.12 -9.96
CA THR A 418 -1.11 -20.57 -10.23
C THR A 418 -2.34 -20.98 -11.05
N ALA A 419 -3.53 -20.49 -10.68
CA ALA A 419 -4.75 -20.79 -11.44
C ALA A 419 -4.74 -20.19 -12.85
N ASN A 420 -4.23 -18.96 -13.03
CA ASN A 420 -4.12 -18.32 -14.35
C ASN A 420 -3.12 -19.02 -15.26
N ASP A 421 -1.98 -19.46 -14.72
CA ASP A 421 -0.95 -20.16 -15.49
C ASP A 421 -1.49 -21.49 -16.00
N TRP A 422 -2.17 -22.25 -15.13
CA TRP A 422 -2.87 -23.47 -15.52
C TRP A 422 -3.96 -23.21 -16.58
N LEU A 423 -4.81 -22.19 -16.40
CA LEU A 423 -5.85 -21.82 -17.39
C LEU A 423 -5.26 -21.42 -18.75
N ASN A 424 -4.07 -20.84 -18.78
CA ASN A 424 -3.39 -20.50 -20.02
C ASN A 424 -2.85 -21.75 -20.71
N GLU A 425 -2.28 -22.69 -19.96
CA GLU A 425 -1.80 -23.96 -20.49
C GLU A 425 -2.96 -24.84 -20.98
N HIS A 426 -4.05 -24.92 -20.21
CA HIS A 426 -5.27 -25.65 -20.57
C HIS A 426 -5.89 -25.11 -21.88
N ARG A 427 -5.98 -23.78 -22.03
CA ARG A 427 -6.44 -23.15 -23.28
C ARG A 427 -5.53 -23.41 -24.46
N ARG A 428 -4.21 -23.49 -24.27
CA ARG A 428 -3.27 -23.87 -25.33
C ARG A 428 -3.46 -25.32 -25.75
N LYS A 429 -3.75 -26.23 -24.81
CA LYS A 429 -4.01 -27.64 -25.09
C LYS A 429 -5.34 -27.89 -25.80
N GLN A 430 -6.36 -27.06 -25.59
CA GLN A 430 -7.66 -27.16 -26.28
C GLN A 430 -7.70 -26.46 -27.65
N GLY A 431 -6.77 -25.55 -27.91
CA GLY A 431 -6.69 -24.80 -29.18
C GLY A 431 -5.80 -25.44 -30.24
N ASN A 432 -5.15 -26.57 -29.89
CA ASN A 432 -4.52 -27.52 -30.81
C ASN A 432 -5.41 -28.75 -30.88
#